data_AF-A0AAF0F280-F1
#
_entry.id   AF-A0AAF0F280-F1
#
_cell.length_a   1.000
_cell.length_b   1.000
_cell.length_c   1.000
_cell.angle_alpha   90.00
_cell.angle_beta   90.00
_cell.angle_gamma   90.00
#
_symmetry.space_group_name_H-M   'P 1'
#
loop_
_entity.id
_entity.type
_entity.pdbx_description
1 polymer ?
#
loop_
_entity_poly.entity_id
_entity_poly.type
_entity_poly.pdbx_seq_one_letter_code
_entity_poly.pdbx_strand_id
1 'polypeptide(L)'
;MGSVNPVLALVSRADALANSFNAVYQQTLPAVDALATLHPDDPQCEPYMQVLREGLTAMEERTEQMVNMLYEVDVYMAPSAAQSAAGFNPQEALSHVSDLFHSYQAELLAKRELLADYTCEEIGAQQFAAQWHTLDEVQQGRKQEMDDLADLLANFG
;
A
#
# COMPACT_ATOMS: atom_id res chain seq x y z
N MET A 1 24.22 24.84 -5.83
CA MET A 1 22.86 24.32 -5.67
C MET A 1 22.92 22.85 -6.01
N GLY A 2 22.90 21.99 -4.98
CA GLY A 2 23.09 20.55 -5.16
C GLY A 2 21.90 19.96 -5.91
N SER A 3 22.16 19.28 -7.02
CA SER A 3 21.17 18.49 -7.75
C SER A 3 20.63 17.43 -6.79
N VAL A 4 19.39 17.59 -6.33
CA VAL A 4 18.69 16.54 -5.57
C VAL A 4 18.59 15.33 -6.49
N ASN A 5 19.06 14.17 -6.02
CA ASN A 5 18.94 12.93 -6.79
C ASN A 5 17.44 12.65 -6.99
N PRO A 6 16.93 12.68 -8.24
CA PRO A 6 15.50 12.55 -8.51
C PRO A 6 14.93 11.21 -8.03
N VAL A 7 15.75 10.16 -8.01
CA VAL A 7 15.35 8.84 -7.50
C VAL A 7 15.21 8.85 -5.98
N LEU A 8 16.10 9.57 -5.27
CA LEU A 8 16.00 9.67 -3.81
C LEU A 8 14.78 10.49 -3.38
N ALA A 9 14.41 11.51 -4.16
CA ALA A 9 13.16 12.25 -3.97
C ALA A 9 11.93 11.37 -4.23
N LEU A 10 11.98 10.50 -5.24
CA LEU A 10 10.93 9.54 -5.55
C LEU A 10 10.71 8.54 -4.41
N VAL A 11 11.78 7.88 -3.97
CA VAL A 11 11.73 6.88 -2.88
C VAL A 11 11.21 7.52 -1.60
N SER A 12 11.69 8.72 -1.25
CA SER A 12 11.19 9.43 -0.07
C SER A 12 9.69 9.76 -0.17
N ARG A 13 9.16 10.03 -1.36
CA ARG A 13 7.73 10.29 -1.58
C ARG A 13 6.93 9.00 -1.53
N ALA A 14 7.44 7.91 -2.10
CA ALA A 14 6.86 6.57 -1.98
C ALA A 14 6.72 6.15 -0.51
N ASP A 15 7.78 6.31 0.28
CA ASP A 15 7.79 6.02 1.71
C ASP A 15 6.78 6.86 2.48
N ALA A 16 6.68 8.16 2.17
CA ALA A 16 5.71 9.05 2.81
C ALA A 16 4.26 8.60 2.53
N LEU A 17 3.96 8.19 1.29
CA LEU A 17 2.65 7.67 0.92
C LEU A 17 2.36 6.33 1.58
N ALA A 18 3.33 5.41 1.62
CA ALA A 18 3.22 4.11 2.28
C ALA A 18 2.95 4.26 3.79
N ASN A 19 3.66 5.18 4.45
CA ASN A 19 3.44 5.51 5.85
C ASN A 19 2.07 6.16 6.09
N SER A 20 1.63 7.03 5.18
CA SER A 20 0.29 7.63 5.27
C SER A 20 -0.81 6.59 5.09
N PHE A 21 -0.66 5.64 4.16
CA PHE A 21 -1.61 4.54 3.98
C PHE A 21 -1.73 3.73 5.28
N ASN A 22 -0.58 3.33 5.84
CA ASN A 22 -0.55 2.58 7.09
C ASN A 22 -1.17 3.37 8.25
N ALA A 23 -0.93 4.68 8.34
CA ALA A 23 -1.52 5.52 9.38
C ALA A 23 -3.05 5.57 9.29
N VAL A 24 -3.60 5.67 8.07
CA VAL A 24 -5.05 5.63 7.83
C VAL A 24 -5.60 4.25 8.19
N TYR A 25 -4.96 3.19 7.73
CA TYR A 25 -5.34 1.81 8.07
C TYR A 25 -5.39 1.59 9.60
N GLN A 26 -4.38 2.05 10.34
CA GLN A 26 -4.34 1.93 11.80
C GLN A 26 -5.51 2.65 12.49
N GLN A 27 -6.03 3.73 11.91
CA GLN A 27 -7.21 4.44 12.44
C GLN A 27 -8.50 3.64 12.29
N THR A 28 -8.54 2.65 11.40
CA THR A 28 -9.71 1.78 11.20
C THR A 28 -9.80 0.66 12.24
N LEU A 29 -8.68 0.24 12.83
CA LEU A 29 -8.62 -0.93 13.71
C LEU A 29 -9.53 -0.83 14.95
N PRO A 30 -9.63 0.31 15.65
CA PRO A 30 -10.55 0.42 16.78
C PRO A 30 -12.03 0.21 16.40
N ALA A 31 -12.42 0.61 15.18
CA ALA A 31 -13.78 0.40 14.69
C ALA A 31 -14.04 -1.08 14.38
N VAL A 32 -13.04 -1.77 13.83
CA VAL A 32 -13.09 -3.22 13.60
C VAL A 32 -13.20 -3.99 14.91
N ASP A 33 -12.38 -3.64 15.91
CA ASP A 33 -12.42 -4.24 17.23
C ASP A 33 -13.80 -4.07 17.88
N ALA A 34 -14.40 -2.88 17.74
CA ALA A 34 -15.75 -2.64 18.23
C ALA A 34 -16.78 -3.53 17.52
N LEU A 35 -16.75 -3.60 16.19
CA LEU A 35 -17.66 -4.45 15.40
C LEU A 35 -17.56 -5.94 15.78
N ALA A 36 -16.35 -6.43 16.11
CA ALA A 36 -16.14 -7.81 16.54
C ALA A 36 -16.84 -8.17 17.87
N THR A 37 -17.18 -7.17 18.68
CA THR A 37 -17.81 -7.33 20.00
C THR A 37 -19.32 -7.09 19.99
N LEU A 38 -19.84 -6.43 18.97
CA LEU A 38 -21.25 -6.07 18.86
C LEU A 38 -22.06 -7.19 18.19
N HIS A 39 -23.37 -7.19 18.45
CA HIS A 39 -24.30 -8.00 17.67
C HIS A 39 -24.49 -7.36 16.28
N PRO A 40 -24.60 -8.13 15.19
CA PRO A 40 -24.75 -7.56 13.83
C PRO A 40 -25.91 -6.56 13.70
N ASP A 41 -27.04 -6.83 14.38
CA ASP A 41 -28.21 -5.96 14.41
C ASP A 41 -28.11 -4.74 15.35
N ASP A 42 -26.96 -4.53 16.01
CA ASP A 42 -26.78 -3.39 16.91
C ASP A 42 -26.72 -2.08 16.09
N PRO A 43 -27.57 -1.07 16.39
CA PRO A 43 -27.51 0.22 15.70
C PRO A 43 -26.15 0.94 15.88
N GLN A 44 -25.33 0.54 16.85
CA GLN A 44 -23.96 1.03 17.02
C GLN A 44 -23.00 0.53 15.94
N CYS A 45 -23.33 -0.50 15.16
CA CYS A 45 -22.49 -0.99 14.07
C CYS A 45 -22.32 0.05 12.95
N GLU A 46 -23.37 0.78 12.58
CA GLU A 46 -23.34 1.70 11.44
C GLU A 46 -22.28 2.81 11.56
N PRO A 47 -22.11 3.53 12.69
CA PRO A 47 -21.03 4.51 12.81
C PRO A 47 -19.63 3.89 12.71
N TYR A 48 -19.41 2.65 13.17
CA TYR A 48 -18.13 1.96 12.96
C TYR A 48 -17.93 1.58 11.50
N MET A 49 -18.98 1.11 10.81
CA MET A 49 -18.95 0.85 9.38
C MET A 49 -18.63 2.11 8.57
N GLN A 50 -19.15 3.26 8.98
CA GLN A 50 -18.83 4.54 8.36
C GLN A 50 -17.34 4.88 8.49
N VAL A 51 -16.72 4.65 9.66
CA VAL A 51 -15.27 4.83 9.84
C VAL A 51 -14.46 3.95 8.87
N LEU A 52 -14.90 2.71 8.64
CA LEU A 52 -14.22 1.81 7.69
C LEU A 52 -14.34 2.31 6.24
N ARG A 53 -15.52 2.77 5.83
CA ARG A 53 -15.74 3.33 4.48
C ARG A 53 -14.91 4.60 4.25
N GLU A 54 -14.82 5.45 5.26
CA GLU A 54 -13.97 6.66 5.23
C GLU A 54 -12.48 6.28 5.18
N GLY A 55 -12.06 5.29 5.97
CA GLY A 55 -10.71 4.75 5.93
C GLY A 55 -10.34 4.19 4.56
N LEU A 56 -11.23 3.42 3.92
CA LEU A 56 -11.04 2.91 2.56
C LEU A 56 -10.93 4.03 1.52
N THR A 57 -11.76 5.06 1.64
CA THR A 57 -11.67 6.25 0.76
C THR A 57 -10.33 6.95 0.92
N ALA A 58 -9.89 7.16 2.16
CA ALA A 58 -8.60 7.81 2.43
C ALA A 58 -7.40 6.95 1.98
N MET A 59 -7.49 5.62 2.10
CA MET A 59 -6.49 4.69 1.55
C MET A 59 -6.44 4.72 0.03
N GLU A 60 -7.59 4.81 -0.64
CA GLU A 60 -7.68 4.99 -2.10
C GLU A 60 -6.97 6.25 -2.55
N GLU A 61 -7.24 7.40 -1.93
CA GLU A 61 -6.58 8.66 -2.29
C GLU A 61 -5.04 8.58 -2.22
N ARG A 62 -4.48 7.79 -1.28
CA ARG A 62 -3.02 7.59 -1.19
C ARG A 62 -2.51 6.66 -2.28
N THR A 63 -3.28 5.62 -2.59
CA THR A 63 -2.97 4.68 -3.65
C THR A 63 -3.03 5.36 -5.03
N GLU A 64 -4.00 6.24 -5.26
CA GLU A 64 -4.06 7.07 -6.47
C GLU A 64 -2.84 8.00 -6.59
N GLN A 65 -2.39 8.60 -5.48
CA GLN A 65 -1.17 9.42 -5.48
C GLN A 65 0.08 8.60 -5.79
N MET A 66 0.16 7.35 -5.32
CA MET A 66 1.24 6.42 -5.66
C MET A 66 1.25 6.11 -7.16
N VAL A 67 0.10 5.79 -7.74
CA VAL A 67 -0.05 5.50 -9.18
C VAL A 67 0.27 6.71 -10.03
N ASN A 68 -0.23 7.90 -9.66
CA ASN A 68 0.10 9.15 -10.35
C ASN A 68 1.60 9.42 -10.36
N MET A 69 2.31 9.00 -9.32
CA MET A 69 3.76 9.14 -9.26
C MET A 69 4.47 8.26 -10.30
N LEU A 70 3.97 7.06 -10.62
CA LEU A 70 4.55 6.23 -11.69
C LEU A 70 4.46 6.93 -13.05
N TYR A 71 3.31 7.54 -13.35
CA TYR A 71 3.14 8.33 -14.58
C TYR A 71 4.06 9.54 -14.64
N GLU A 72 4.28 10.23 -13.50
CA GLU A 72 5.21 11.36 -13.44
C GLU A 72 6.64 10.92 -13.75
N VAL A 73 7.08 9.75 -13.28
CA VAL A 73 8.47 9.31 -13.48
C VAL A 73 8.75 8.82 -14.90
N ASP A 74 7.80 8.15 -15.56
CA ASP A 74 7.96 7.76 -16.97
C ASP A 74 8.31 8.96 -17.87
N VAL A 75 7.79 10.15 -17.54
CA VAL A 75 8.10 11.40 -18.24
C VAL A 75 9.52 11.89 -17.95
N TYR A 76 10.04 11.70 -16.74
CA TYR A 76 11.41 12.12 -16.35
C TYR A 76 12.51 11.12 -16.76
N MET A 77 12.14 9.87 -17.06
CA MET A 77 13.05 8.78 -17.43
C MET A 77 13.28 8.63 -18.94
N ALA A 78 12.71 9.51 -19.76
CA ALA A 78 13.06 9.62 -21.18
C ALA A 78 14.61 9.65 -21.31
N PRO A 79 15.19 8.82 -22.19
CA PRO A 79 16.59 8.39 -22.09
C PRO A 79 17.53 9.60 -22.23
N SER A 80 17.96 10.14 -21.09
CA SER A 80 19.07 11.08 -21.03
C SER A 80 20.32 10.26 -20.76
N ALA A 81 21.22 10.22 -21.74
CA ALA A 81 22.46 9.43 -21.77
C ALA A 81 23.48 9.74 -20.63
N ALA A 82 23.08 10.47 -19.60
CA ALA A 82 23.93 10.97 -18.52
C ALA A 82 23.83 10.17 -17.20
N GLN A 83 22.89 9.23 -17.05
CA GLN A 83 22.60 8.60 -15.75
C GLN A 83 23.41 7.33 -15.45
N SER A 84 24.17 6.78 -16.41
CA SER A 84 24.94 5.55 -16.23
C SER A 84 26.25 5.69 -15.42
N ALA A 85 26.52 6.85 -14.82
CA ALA A 85 27.84 7.18 -14.26
C ALA A 85 28.10 6.74 -12.80
N ALA A 86 27.15 6.10 -12.11
CA ALA A 86 27.27 5.81 -10.67
C ALA A 86 26.87 4.39 -10.24
N GLY A 87 26.73 3.44 -11.18
CA GLY A 87 26.32 2.06 -10.84
C GLY A 87 24.89 1.94 -10.29
N PHE A 88 24.08 3.00 -10.44
CA PHE A 88 22.68 3.04 -9.99
C PHE A 88 21.78 2.90 -11.22
N ASN A 89 20.95 1.86 -11.28
CA ASN A 89 20.02 1.63 -12.38
C ASN A 89 18.64 2.21 -12.02
N PRO A 90 18.26 3.37 -12.58
CA PRO A 90 17.00 4.00 -12.23
C PRO A 90 15.78 3.22 -12.72
N GLN A 91 15.92 2.38 -13.74
CA GLN A 91 14.83 1.51 -14.23
C GLN A 91 14.48 0.44 -13.19
N GLU A 92 15.50 -0.10 -12.52
CA GLU A 92 15.34 -1.11 -11.48
C GLU A 92 14.67 -0.51 -10.24
N ALA A 93 15.13 0.67 -9.79
CA ALA A 93 14.47 1.42 -8.72
C ALA A 93 13.00 1.74 -9.01
N LEU A 94 12.66 1.97 -10.28
CA LEU A 94 11.28 2.21 -10.70
C LEU A 94 10.43 0.95 -10.75
N SER A 95 11.01 -0.17 -11.16
CA SER A 95 10.35 -1.47 -11.06
C SER A 95 9.96 -1.76 -9.62
N HIS A 96 10.90 -1.58 -8.68
CA HIS A 96 10.62 -1.78 -7.25
C HIS A 96 9.51 -0.86 -6.72
N VAL A 97 9.56 0.44 -7.02
CA VAL A 97 8.52 1.38 -6.60
C VAL A 97 7.16 1.04 -7.23
N SER A 98 7.17 0.54 -8.47
CA SER A 98 5.98 0.06 -9.17
C SER A 98 5.38 -1.17 -8.49
N ASP A 99 6.18 -2.20 -8.21
CA ASP A 99 5.72 -3.44 -7.56
C ASP A 99 5.16 -3.17 -6.17
N LEU A 100 5.83 -2.30 -5.40
CA LEU A 100 5.32 -1.80 -4.12
C LEU A 100 3.91 -1.21 -4.26
N PHE A 101 3.68 -0.35 -5.26
CA PHE A 101 2.38 0.30 -5.43
C PHE A 101 1.28 -0.66 -5.88
N HIS A 102 1.63 -1.64 -6.71
CA HIS A 102 0.70 -2.72 -7.03
C HIS A 102 0.29 -3.50 -5.78
N SER A 103 1.20 -3.76 -4.84
CA SER A 103 0.86 -4.41 -3.57
C SER A 103 -0.14 -3.60 -2.73
N TYR A 104 -0.01 -2.27 -2.69
CA TYR A 104 -0.96 -1.39 -2.01
C TYR A 104 -2.33 -1.33 -2.71
N GLN A 105 -2.36 -1.37 -4.05
CA GLN A 105 -3.62 -1.49 -4.80
C GLN A 105 -4.33 -2.81 -4.53
N ALA A 106 -3.58 -3.92 -4.54
CA ALA A 106 -4.11 -5.24 -4.24
C ALA A 106 -4.67 -5.29 -2.81
N GLU A 107 -3.95 -4.72 -1.84
CA GLU A 107 -4.42 -4.62 -0.46
C GLU A 107 -5.71 -3.82 -0.33
N LEU A 108 -5.79 -2.65 -0.98
CA LEU A 108 -7.01 -1.84 -0.99
C LEU A 108 -8.20 -2.61 -1.55
N LEU A 109 -8.00 -3.36 -2.64
CA LEU A 109 -9.03 -4.21 -3.23
C LEU A 109 -9.46 -5.30 -2.26
N ALA A 110 -8.51 -6.03 -1.66
CA ALA A 110 -8.78 -7.07 -0.68
C ALA A 110 -9.58 -6.54 0.52
N LYS A 111 -9.28 -5.33 1.02
CA LYS A 111 -10.07 -4.71 2.11
C LYS A 111 -11.48 -4.32 1.68
N ARG A 112 -11.67 -3.90 0.42
CA ARG A 112 -13.01 -3.58 -0.12
C ARG A 112 -13.86 -4.84 -0.26
N GLU A 113 -13.28 -5.90 -0.78
CA GLU A 113 -13.91 -7.22 -0.88
C GLU A 113 -14.27 -7.73 0.52
N LEU A 114 -13.33 -7.68 1.46
CA LEU A 114 -13.56 -8.09 2.84
C LEU A 114 -14.71 -7.31 3.52
N LEU A 115 -14.81 -6.00 3.28
CA LEU A 115 -15.93 -5.20 3.78
C LEU A 115 -17.25 -5.62 3.12
N ALA A 116 -17.23 -5.90 1.82
CA ALA A 116 -18.40 -6.35 1.08
C ALA A 116 -18.89 -7.70 1.63
N ASP A 117 -18.00 -8.69 1.78
CA ASP A 117 -18.28 -10.01 2.33
C ASP A 117 -18.92 -9.91 3.72
N TYR A 118 -18.41 -9.02 4.57
CA TYR A 118 -18.99 -8.77 5.88
C TYR A 118 -20.38 -8.14 5.80
N THR A 119 -20.59 -7.13 4.95
CA THR A 119 -21.90 -6.48 4.79
C THR A 119 -22.95 -7.35 4.12
N CYS A 120 -22.53 -8.32 3.32
CA CYS A 120 -23.39 -9.31 2.69
C CYS A 120 -23.60 -10.56 3.54
N GLU A 121 -23.11 -10.55 4.79
CA GLU A 121 -23.23 -11.65 5.76
C GLU A 121 -22.57 -12.97 5.28
N GLU A 122 -21.61 -12.89 4.34
CA GLU A 122 -20.86 -14.06 3.87
C GLU A 122 -19.82 -14.52 4.89
N ILE A 123 -19.34 -13.59 5.73
CA ILE A 123 -18.40 -13.84 6.83
C ILE A 123 -18.91 -13.22 8.14
N GLY A 124 -18.55 -13.83 9.28
CA GLY A 124 -18.88 -13.32 10.61
C GLY A 124 -17.92 -12.22 11.09
N ALA A 125 -18.35 -11.43 12.09
CA ALA A 125 -17.59 -10.29 12.62
C ALA A 125 -16.18 -10.65 13.12
N GLN A 126 -16.00 -11.83 13.72
CA GLN A 126 -14.69 -12.28 14.21
C GLN A 126 -13.75 -12.66 13.05
N GLN A 127 -14.29 -13.26 11.99
CA GLN A 127 -13.52 -13.57 10.78
C GLN A 127 -13.14 -12.28 10.05
N PHE A 128 -14.10 -11.36 9.89
CA PHE A 128 -13.87 -10.04 9.34
C PHE A 128 -12.75 -9.32 10.10
N ALA A 129 -12.83 -9.27 11.43
CA ALA A 129 -11.82 -8.61 12.25
C ALA A 129 -10.44 -9.24 12.13
N ALA A 130 -10.35 -10.58 12.15
CA ALA A 130 -9.08 -11.28 12.01
C ALA A 130 -8.40 -10.98 10.66
N GLN A 131 -9.16 -10.99 9.56
CA GLN A 131 -8.64 -10.70 8.22
C GLN A 131 -8.39 -9.20 8.00
N TRP A 132 -9.14 -8.32 8.66
CA TRP A 132 -8.91 -6.89 8.53
C TRP A 132 -7.58 -6.49 9.15
N HIS A 133 -7.18 -7.14 10.25
CA HIS A 133 -5.94 -6.86 11.00
C HIS A 133 -4.63 -7.19 10.29
N THR A 134 -4.68 -7.93 9.17
CA THR A 134 -3.50 -8.24 8.36
C THR A 134 -3.32 -7.23 7.23
N LEU A 135 -2.13 -7.15 6.66
CA LEU A 135 -1.89 -6.44 5.39
C LEU A 135 -1.16 -7.41 4.47
N ASP A 136 -1.84 -8.50 4.12
CA ASP A 136 -1.21 -9.68 3.53
C ASP A 136 -0.60 -9.39 2.15
N GLU A 137 -1.26 -8.58 1.32
CA GLU A 137 -0.76 -8.24 -0.02
C GLU A 137 0.48 -7.33 0.08
N VAL A 138 0.46 -6.34 0.98
CA VAL A 138 1.63 -5.48 1.24
C VAL A 138 2.79 -6.27 1.84
N GLN A 139 2.51 -7.20 2.77
CA GLN A 139 3.53 -8.03 3.38
C GLN A 139 4.16 -8.99 2.38
N GLN A 140 3.35 -9.60 1.51
CA GLN A 140 3.83 -10.46 0.42
C GLN A 140 4.69 -9.66 -0.57
N GLY A 141 4.23 -8.49 -1.01
CA GLY A 141 5.00 -7.62 -1.91
C GLY A 141 6.37 -7.24 -1.34
N ARG A 142 6.42 -6.79 -0.09
CA ARG A 142 7.69 -6.45 0.58
C ARG A 142 8.62 -7.64 0.76
N LYS A 143 8.07 -8.84 0.99
CA LYS A 143 8.87 -10.05 1.14
C LYS A 143 9.48 -10.46 -0.20
N GLN A 144 8.69 -10.43 -1.26
CA GLN A 144 9.17 -10.69 -2.62
C GLN A 144 10.29 -9.72 -3.00
N GLU A 145 10.12 -8.42 -2.71
CA GLU A 145 11.19 -7.43 -2.92
C GLU A 145 12.49 -7.77 -2.15
N MET A 146 12.37 -8.18 -0.89
CA MET A 146 13.54 -8.53 -0.09
C MET A 146 14.27 -9.77 -0.62
N ASP A 147 13.51 -10.76 -1.11
CA ASP A 147 14.05 -11.98 -1.71
C ASP A 147 14.75 -11.66 -3.05
N ASP A 148 14.14 -10.82 -3.91
CA ASP A 148 14.74 -10.38 -5.18
C ASP A 148 16.05 -9.59 -4.96
N LEU A 149 16.08 -8.71 -3.94
CA LEU A 149 17.30 -7.98 -3.56
C LEU A 149 18.40 -8.93 -3.04
N ALA A 150 18.03 -9.96 -2.29
CA ALA A 150 18.98 -10.95 -1.79
C ALA A 150 19.59 -11.78 -2.94
N ASP A 151 18.78 -12.19 -3.92
CA ASP A 151 19.23 -12.93 -5.10
C ASP A 151 20.15 -12.11 -6.00
N LEU A 152 19.87 -10.82 -6.17
CA LEU A 152 20.75 -9.91 -6.90
C LEU A 152 22.11 -9.78 -6.21
N LEU A 153 22.14 -9.56 -4.89
CA LEU A 153 23.39 -9.47 -4.13
C LEU A 153 24.19 -10.78 -4.16
N ALA A 154 23.51 -11.93 -4.12
CA ALA A 154 24.15 -13.24 -4.22
C ALA A 154 24.79 -13.48 -5.61
N ASN A 155 24.21 -12.93 -6.68
CA ASN A 155 24.78 -13.01 -8.04
C ASN A 155 25.98 -12.07 -8.27
N PHE A 156 26.21 -11.08 -7.38
CA PHE A 156 27.38 -10.19 -7.43
C PHE A 156 28.58 -10.67 -6.60
N GLY A 157 28.40 -11.66 -5.72
CA GLY A 157 29.45 -12.23 -4.85
C GLY A 157 30.07 -13.51 -5.38
#